data_AF-A0A957IEL1-F1
#
_entry.id   AF-A0A957IEL1-F1
#
_cell.length_a   1.000
_cell.length_b   1.000
_cell.length_c   1.000
_cell.angle_alpha   90.00
_cell.angle_beta   90.00
_cell.angle_gamma   90.00
#
_symmetry.space_group_name_H-M   'P 1'
#
loop_
_entity.id
_entity.type
_entity.pdbx_description
1 polymer ?
#
loop_
_entity_poly.entity_id
_entity_poly.type
_entity_poly.pdbx_seq_one_letter_code
_entity_poly.pdbx_strand_id
1 'polypeptide(L)'
;MKLINPKLLQRSSSICVIILFVVWLCIGCVPQQITTERDFLPVTATPEVITSSQLSTTIPSTSISEPYQGTPTVLQTLIPTTNPFPSPKPTLNRNEEAQLLQELMKADHECKLPCWWGIRLGDSLVSVGNTFTNWGIGNWGVTNNGDKYGYSVLGYYEQDYFSPVDVFLQFYPIDENVEYVQISASHESQQFGEEEFVRDWEQYFLPNFLQTYGKPSLAYLVPGSLSELSTNYFLRLYYPELGLNISYLFRGTPIDNEALEVCFSLKEVTLIDLSLYNPEFADYWPTASLSELGDEYDPFKVENILDMDIETFYEMYQDPNNLDCMQLGR
;
A
#
# COMPACT_ATOMS: atom_id res chain seq x y z
N MET A 1 63.77 -24.27 23.32
CA MET A 1 62.92 -25.21 24.07
C MET A 1 61.71 -24.41 24.59
N LYS A 2 60.55 -24.52 23.92
CA LYS A 2 59.27 -23.94 24.37
C LYS A 2 58.27 -25.09 24.47
N LEU A 3 57.77 -25.32 25.68
CA LEU A 3 56.83 -26.40 26.02
C LEU A 3 55.42 -25.98 25.58
N ILE A 4 54.76 -26.88 24.85
CA ILE A 4 53.38 -26.74 24.36
C ILE A 4 52.42 -27.07 25.51
N ASN A 5 51.38 -26.26 25.66
CA ASN A 5 50.41 -26.29 26.75
C ASN A 5 49.38 -27.43 26.54
N PRO A 6 49.27 -28.42 27.43
CA PRO A 6 48.47 -29.64 27.22
C PRO A 6 46.95 -29.45 27.34
N LYS A 7 46.45 -28.24 27.66
CA LYS A 7 45.01 -27.98 27.80
C LYS A 7 44.24 -27.79 26.49
N LEU A 8 44.91 -27.72 25.34
CA LEU A 8 44.25 -27.49 24.04
C LEU A 8 43.82 -28.77 23.31
N LEU A 9 44.27 -29.96 23.72
CA LEU A 9 43.92 -31.22 23.06
C LEU A 9 42.64 -31.89 23.59
N GLN A 10 42.09 -31.42 24.71
CA GLN A 10 40.90 -32.04 25.32
C GLN A 10 39.57 -31.41 24.86
N ARG A 11 39.61 -30.26 24.16
CA ARG A 11 38.40 -29.59 23.65
C ARG A 11 37.99 -29.98 22.22
N SER A 12 38.86 -30.61 21.42
CA SER A 12 38.50 -31.01 20.05
C SER A 12 37.72 -32.33 19.98
N SER A 13 37.81 -33.19 21.02
CA SER A 13 37.12 -34.48 21.03
C SER A 13 35.60 -34.35 21.26
N SER A 14 35.17 -33.39 22.10
CA SER A 14 33.74 -33.19 22.39
C SER A 14 32.96 -32.55 21.24
N ILE A 15 33.61 -31.77 20.37
CA ILE A 15 32.95 -31.10 19.25
C ILE A 15 32.66 -32.08 18.10
N CYS A 16 33.55 -33.03 17.84
CA CYS A 16 33.32 -34.06 16.81
C CYS A 16 32.15 -35.01 17.15
N VAL A 17 31.94 -35.32 18.44
CA VAL A 17 30.85 -36.22 18.86
C VAL A 17 29.47 -35.55 18.71
N ILE A 18 29.36 -34.24 18.95
CA ILE A 18 28.10 -33.50 18.81
C ILE A 18 27.72 -33.38 17.32
N ILE A 19 28.67 -33.12 16.43
CA ILE A 19 28.41 -33.01 14.99
C ILE A 19 27.93 -34.37 14.41
N LEU A 20 28.50 -35.49 14.86
CA LEU A 20 28.06 -36.83 14.44
C LEU A 20 26.65 -37.18 14.94
N PHE A 21 26.22 -36.68 16.11
CA PHE A 21 24.89 -36.93 16.64
C PHE A 21 23.80 -36.11 15.91
N VAL A 22 24.12 -34.87 15.50
CA VAL A 22 23.19 -34.02 14.73
C VAL A 22 22.97 -34.58 13.32
N VAL A 23 24.00 -35.11 12.66
CA VAL A 23 23.86 -35.74 11.33
C VAL A 23 23.00 -37.02 11.39
N TRP A 24 23.00 -37.74 12.51
CA TRP A 24 22.17 -38.95 12.68
C TRP A 24 20.67 -38.63 12.88
N LEU A 25 20.35 -37.45 13.43
CA LEU A 25 18.96 -36.99 13.61
C LEU A 25 18.30 -36.51 12.30
N CYS A 26 19.07 -36.23 11.24
CA CYS A 26 18.54 -35.71 9.97
C CYS A 26 18.16 -36.80 8.94
N ILE A 27 18.28 -38.09 9.24
CA ILE A 27 17.98 -39.19 8.28
C ILE A 27 16.53 -39.75 8.44
N GLY A 28 15.70 -39.16 9.32
CA GLY A 28 14.47 -39.80 9.79
C GLY A 28 13.11 -39.38 9.20
N CYS A 29 13.02 -38.41 8.29
CA CYS A 29 11.71 -37.98 7.78
C CYS A 29 11.42 -38.55 6.37
N VAL A 30 10.81 -39.73 6.34
CA VAL A 30 10.12 -40.24 5.14
C VAL A 30 8.73 -39.58 5.10
N PRO A 31 8.37 -38.82 4.06
CA PRO A 31 7.04 -38.22 3.95
C PRO A 31 6.02 -39.33 3.65
N GLN A 32 5.08 -39.52 4.57
CA GLN A 32 3.95 -40.42 4.40
C GLN A 32 2.90 -39.67 3.56
N GLN A 33 2.73 -40.06 2.30
CA GLN A 33 1.66 -39.54 1.43
C GLN A 33 0.31 -39.96 2.02
N ILE A 34 -0.41 -39.01 2.62
CA ILE A 34 -1.82 -39.17 2.97
C ILE A 34 -2.62 -38.84 1.71
N THR A 35 -3.13 -39.88 1.05
CA THR A 35 -4.10 -39.73 -0.03
C THR A 35 -5.47 -39.47 0.60
N THR A 36 -5.87 -38.21 0.68
CA THR A 36 -7.23 -37.84 1.09
C THR A 36 -8.14 -37.89 -0.14
N GLU A 37 -8.82 -39.03 -0.30
CA GLU A 37 -9.93 -39.20 -1.23
C GLU A 37 -11.12 -38.38 -0.70
N ARG A 38 -11.39 -37.24 -1.34
CA ARG A 38 -12.51 -36.36 -1.00
C ARG A 38 -13.64 -36.67 -2.00
N ASP A 39 -14.65 -37.38 -1.52
CA ASP A 39 -15.91 -37.62 -2.25
C ASP A 39 -16.60 -36.27 -2.51
N PHE A 40 -16.56 -35.80 -3.76
CA PHE A 40 -17.35 -34.66 -4.21
C PHE A 40 -18.73 -35.15 -4.65
N LEU A 41 -19.77 -34.74 -3.93
CA LEU A 41 -21.15 -34.83 -4.40
C LEU A 41 -21.37 -33.84 -5.57
N PRO A 42 -22.09 -34.24 -6.62
CA PRO A 42 -22.37 -33.36 -7.75
C PRO A 42 -23.40 -32.30 -7.36
N VAL A 43 -22.95 -31.05 -7.22
CA VAL A 43 -23.84 -29.88 -7.12
C VAL A 43 -24.42 -29.62 -8.51
N THR A 44 -25.71 -29.84 -8.66
CA THR A 44 -26.47 -29.49 -9.87
C THR A 44 -26.80 -28.00 -9.82
N ALA A 45 -26.03 -27.20 -10.56
CA ALA A 45 -26.32 -25.78 -10.74
C ALA A 45 -27.42 -25.60 -11.79
N THR A 46 -28.52 -25.00 -11.40
CA THR A 46 -29.61 -24.55 -12.27
C THR A 46 -29.18 -23.24 -12.94
N PRO A 47 -29.14 -23.14 -14.29
CA PRO A 47 -28.75 -21.90 -14.95
C PRO A 47 -29.86 -20.86 -14.88
N GLU A 48 -29.58 -19.73 -14.23
CA GLU A 48 -30.41 -18.52 -14.29
C GLU A 48 -30.12 -17.78 -15.60
N VAL A 49 -31.15 -17.63 -16.43
CA VAL A 49 -31.09 -16.94 -17.73
C VAL A 49 -31.22 -15.45 -17.49
N ILE A 50 -30.10 -14.74 -17.46
CA ILE A 50 -30.09 -13.28 -17.41
C ILE A 50 -30.35 -12.75 -18.84
N THR A 51 -31.54 -12.17 -19.03
CA THR A 51 -31.97 -11.56 -20.28
C THR A 51 -31.30 -10.20 -20.44
N SER A 52 -30.28 -10.13 -21.31
CA SER A 52 -29.59 -8.90 -21.68
C SER A 52 -30.43 -8.08 -22.67
N SER A 53 -30.89 -6.91 -22.22
CA SER A 53 -31.59 -5.93 -23.05
C SER A 53 -30.58 -5.00 -23.71
N GLN A 54 -30.21 -5.28 -24.96
CA GLN A 54 -29.36 -4.41 -25.77
C GLN A 54 -30.14 -3.17 -26.23
N LEU A 55 -29.67 -1.98 -25.82
CA LEU A 55 -30.14 -0.71 -26.36
C LEU A 55 -29.27 -0.35 -27.58
N SER A 56 -29.84 -0.39 -28.78
CA SER A 56 -29.15 0.07 -29.99
C SER A 56 -29.20 1.60 -30.09
N THR A 57 -28.04 2.24 -29.97
CA THR A 57 -27.88 3.68 -30.20
C THR A 57 -27.50 3.92 -31.66
N THR A 58 -28.44 4.45 -32.43
CA THR A 58 -28.26 4.81 -33.85
C THR A 58 -27.45 6.10 -33.97
N ILE A 59 -26.23 6.02 -34.51
CA ILE A 59 -25.39 7.19 -34.82
C ILE A 59 -25.79 7.72 -36.22
N PRO A 60 -26.13 9.02 -36.38
CA PRO A 60 -26.32 9.61 -37.70
C PRO A 60 -24.96 9.85 -38.38
N SER A 61 -24.75 9.19 -39.51
CA SER A 61 -23.61 9.44 -40.40
C SER A 61 -23.96 10.60 -41.34
N THR A 62 -23.34 11.76 -41.10
CA THR A 62 -23.46 12.93 -41.98
C THR A 62 -22.20 13.03 -42.83
N SER A 63 -22.27 12.56 -44.07
CA SER A 63 -21.24 12.76 -45.09
C SER A 63 -21.45 14.12 -45.78
N ILE A 64 -20.55 15.06 -45.50
CA ILE A 64 -20.46 16.32 -46.24
C ILE A 64 -19.23 16.20 -47.15
N SER A 65 -19.48 16.11 -48.45
CA SER A 65 -18.46 16.22 -49.49
C SER A 65 -18.18 17.70 -49.76
N GLU A 66 -16.99 18.18 -49.40
CA GLU A 66 -16.55 19.53 -49.78
C GLU A 66 -15.83 19.54 -51.14
N PRO A 67 -16.05 20.59 -51.95
CA PRO A 67 -15.39 20.77 -53.24
C PRO A 67 -13.95 21.24 -53.07
N TYR A 68 -13.04 20.51 -53.72
CA TYR A 68 -11.60 20.79 -53.76
C TYR A 68 -11.32 22.10 -54.53
N GLN A 69 -11.05 23.18 -53.80
CA GLN A 69 -10.53 24.42 -54.36
C GLN A 69 -9.00 24.42 -54.25
N GLY A 70 -8.32 24.44 -55.41
CA GLY A 70 -6.86 24.46 -55.48
C GLY A 70 -6.29 25.75 -54.88
N THR A 71 -5.61 25.62 -53.75
CA THR A 71 -4.93 26.71 -53.06
C THR A 71 -3.57 26.97 -53.70
N PRO A 72 -3.20 28.24 -53.99
CA PRO A 72 -1.88 28.59 -54.50
C PRO A 72 -0.78 28.27 -53.49
N THR A 73 0.21 27.49 -53.92
CA THR A 73 1.42 27.17 -53.14
C THR A 73 2.27 28.43 -52.97
N VAL A 74 2.09 29.10 -51.83
CA VAL A 74 3.01 30.15 -51.37
C VAL A 74 4.25 29.47 -50.80
N LEU A 75 5.40 29.73 -51.43
CA LEU A 75 6.71 29.27 -50.98
C LEU A 75 7.04 29.97 -49.65
N GLN A 76 6.80 29.27 -48.54
CA GLN A 76 7.12 29.77 -47.19
C GLN A 76 8.64 29.81 -47.01
N THR A 77 9.17 31.02 -46.89
CA THR A 77 10.51 31.26 -46.40
C THR A 77 10.62 30.70 -44.99
N LEU A 78 11.48 29.69 -44.79
CA LEU A 78 11.79 29.09 -43.50
C LEU A 78 12.39 30.17 -42.58
N ILE A 79 11.55 30.79 -41.75
CA ILE A 79 12.01 31.59 -40.63
C ILE A 79 12.55 30.58 -39.61
N PRO A 80 13.81 30.71 -39.13
CA PRO A 80 14.32 29.85 -38.08
C PRO A 80 13.39 29.97 -36.87
N THR A 81 12.62 28.90 -36.64
CA THR A 81 11.76 28.79 -35.46
C THR A 81 12.70 28.66 -34.28
N THR A 82 13.00 29.77 -33.61
CA THR A 82 13.60 29.75 -32.28
C THR A 82 12.57 29.09 -31.38
N ASN A 83 12.64 27.77 -31.28
CA ASN A 83 11.84 26.99 -30.35
C ASN A 83 12.23 27.50 -28.95
N PRO A 84 11.37 28.26 -28.25
CA PRO A 84 11.74 28.78 -26.95
C PRO A 84 11.99 27.56 -26.07
N PHE A 85 13.24 27.39 -25.64
CA PHE A 85 13.58 26.32 -24.71
C PHE A 85 12.74 26.59 -23.47
N PRO A 86 11.84 25.68 -23.05
CA PRO A 86 10.98 25.92 -21.91
C PRO A 86 11.87 26.20 -20.71
N SER A 87 11.76 27.40 -20.14
CA SER A 87 12.44 27.75 -18.90
C SER A 87 12.02 26.74 -17.83
N PRO A 88 12.97 26.18 -17.05
CA PRO A 88 12.62 25.23 -15.99
C PRO A 88 11.63 25.89 -15.03
N LYS A 89 10.54 25.20 -14.71
CA LYS A 89 9.58 25.67 -13.71
C LYS A 89 10.32 25.81 -12.38
N PRO A 90 10.17 26.91 -11.63
CA PRO A 90 10.79 27.04 -10.33
C PRO A 90 10.33 25.90 -9.42
N THR A 91 11.29 25.25 -8.77
CA THR A 91 11.04 24.25 -7.73
C THR A 91 10.35 24.94 -6.55
N LEU A 92 9.31 24.30 -6.01
CA LEU A 92 8.60 24.80 -4.84
C LEU A 92 9.56 24.94 -3.67
N ASN A 93 9.42 26.01 -2.90
CA ASN A 93 10.03 26.09 -1.58
C ASN A 93 9.19 25.31 -0.55
N ARG A 94 9.75 25.06 0.64
CA ARG A 94 9.10 24.26 1.69
C ARG A 94 7.67 24.72 2.05
N ASN A 95 7.40 26.03 2.08
CA ASN A 95 6.07 26.54 2.39
C ASN A 95 5.09 26.33 1.24
N GLU A 96 5.56 26.49 0.00
CA GLU A 96 4.74 26.23 -1.20
C GLU A 96 4.42 24.73 -1.34
N GLU A 97 5.37 23.85 -0.99
CA GLU A 97 5.17 22.41 -0.97
C GLU A 97 4.13 21.98 0.08
N ALA A 98 4.22 22.51 1.31
CA ALA A 98 3.24 22.25 2.36
C ALA A 98 1.83 22.75 1.97
N GLN A 99 1.73 23.92 1.32
CA GLN A 99 0.47 24.42 0.78
C GLN A 99 -0.09 23.52 -0.32
N LEU A 100 0.76 23.08 -1.24
CA LEU A 100 0.38 22.14 -2.29
C LEU A 100 -0.13 20.83 -1.69
N LEU A 101 0.58 20.25 -0.72
CA LEU A 101 0.16 19.02 -0.05
C LEU A 101 -1.23 19.20 0.59
N GLN A 102 -1.44 20.30 1.32
CA GLN A 102 -2.75 20.60 1.91
C GLN A 102 -3.86 20.72 0.84
N GLU A 103 -3.56 21.32 -0.31
CA GLU A 103 -4.51 21.42 -1.44
C GLU A 103 -4.82 20.03 -2.03
N LEU A 104 -3.79 19.22 -2.27
CA LEU A 104 -3.93 17.87 -2.81
C LEU A 104 -4.76 16.96 -1.89
N MET A 105 -4.55 17.04 -0.57
CA MET A 105 -5.31 16.26 0.41
C MET A 105 -6.78 16.71 0.53
N LYS A 106 -7.08 17.99 0.25
CA LYS A 106 -8.46 18.51 0.20
C LYS A 106 -9.18 18.25 -1.12
N ALA A 107 -8.45 18.20 -2.23
CA ALA A 107 -9.00 18.21 -3.58
C ALA A 107 -9.49 16.84 -4.07
N ASP A 108 -9.38 15.78 -3.28
CA ASP A 108 -9.61 14.39 -3.72
C ASP A 108 -11.08 14.04 -4.02
N HIS A 109 -11.99 15.01 -3.99
CA HIS A 109 -13.41 14.76 -4.29
C HIS A 109 -13.65 14.29 -5.74
N GLU A 110 -12.77 14.60 -6.70
CA GLU A 110 -12.93 14.20 -8.10
C GLU A 110 -12.24 12.87 -8.47
N CYS A 111 -11.42 12.31 -7.57
CA CYS A 111 -10.55 11.16 -7.81
C CYS A 111 -10.61 10.22 -6.60
N LYS A 112 -11.69 9.43 -6.49
CA LYS A 112 -11.78 8.39 -5.46
C LYS A 112 -10.79 7.26 -5.75
N LEU A 113 -10.32 6.58 -4.70
CA LEU A 113 -9.45 5.40 -4.84
C LEU A 113 -10.09 4.37 -5.82
N PRO A 114 -9.30 3.70 -6.69
CA PRO A 114 -7.83 3.61 -6.72
C PRO A 114 -7.13 4.71 -7.55
N CYS A 115 -7.71 5.91 -7.62
CA CYS A 115 -7.05 7.10 -8.13
C CYS A 115 -6.43 7.90 -6.96
N TRP A 116 -5.23 8.45 -7.12
CA TRP A 116 -4.58 9.29 -6.09
C TRP A 116 -4.14 10.63 -6.69
N TRP A 117 -4.72 11.75 -6.22
CA TRP A 117 -4.41 13.10 -6.70
C TRP A 117 -4.51 13.28 -8.23
N GLY A 118 -5.45 12.55 -8.84
CA GLY A 118 -5.69 12.53 -10.28
C GLY A 118 -4.83 11.53 -11.07
N ILE A 119 -3.85 10.88 -10.43
CA ILE A 119 -3.03 9.81 -11.02
C ILE A 119 -3.81 8.50 -10.96
N ARG A 120 -3.91 7.80 -12.08
CA ARG A 120 -4.66 6.55 -12.21
C ARG A 120 -3.72 5.38 -12.51
N LEU A 121 -4.14 4.20 -12.08
CA LEU A 121 -3.57 2.96 -12.59
C LEU A 121 -3.72 2.91 -14.12
N GLY A 122 -2.68 2.42 -14.80
CA GLY A 122 -2.55 2.45 -16.26
C GLY A 122 -1.86 3.71 -16.81
N ASP A 123 -1.67 4.77 -16.01
CA ASP A 123 -0.91 5.95 -16.45
C ASP A 123 0.56 5.59 -16.67
N SER A 124 1.16 6.08 -17.77
CA SER A 124 2.59 5.86 -17.97
C SER A 124 3.42 6.54 -16.88
N LEU A 125 4.52 5.89 -16.46
CA LEU A 125 5.42 6.46 -15.44
C LEU A 125 5.97 7.84 -15.84
N VAL A 126 6.14 8.08 -17.15
CA VAL A 126 6.54 9.38 -17.70
C VAL A 126 5.46 10.43 -17.48
N SER A 127 4.19 10.08 -17.70
CA SER A 127 3.06 10.98 -17.44
C SER A 127 3.01 11.37 -15.96
N VAL A 128 3.16 10.40 -15.07
CA VAL A 128 3.21 10.64 -13.61
C VAL A 128 4.34 11.61 -13.25
N GLY A 129 5.56 11.38 -13.76
CA GLY A 129 6.68 12.30 -13.54
C GLY A 129 6.46 13.72 -14.07
N ASN A 130 5.76 13.85 -15.21
CA ASN A 130 5.36 15.15 -15.73
C ASN A 130 4.36 15.85 -14.81
N THR A 131 3.43 15.13 -14.18
CA THR A 131 2.50 15.68 -13.19
C THR A 131 3.24 16.28 -12.00
N PHE A 132 4.16 15.56 -11.37
CA PHE A 132 4.98 16.08 -10.26
C PHE A 132 5.84 17.29 -10.69
N THR A 133 6.47 17.22 -11.86
CA THR A 133 7.25 18.32 -12.43
C THR A 133 6.37 19.56 -12.68
N ASN A 134 5.16 19.35 -13.19
CA ASN A 134 4.18 20.41 -13.45
C ASN A 134 3.62 21.02 -12.17
N TRP A 135 3.62 20.30 -11.05
CA TRP A 135 3.33 20.86 -9.74
C TRP A 135 4.52 21.67 -9.19
N GLY A 136 5.74 21.40 -9.64
CA GLY A 136 6.96 22.06 -9.19
C GLY A 136 7.71 21.25 -8.12
N ILE A 137 7.35 19.98 -7.96
CA ILE A 137 7.97 19.05 -7.02
C ILE A 137 9.29 18.58 -7.61
N GLY A 138 10.40 18.99 -6.99
CA GLY A 138 11.75 18.79 -7.53
C GLY A 138 12.41 17.46 -7.18
N ASN A 139 11.80 16.65 -6.31
CA ASN A 139 12.36 15.39 -5.81
C ASN A 139 11.79 14.14 -6.50
N TRP A 140 11.02 14.29 -7.59
CA TRP A 140 10.62 13.17 -8.42
C TRP A 140 11.85 12.41 -8.94
N GLY A 141 11.91 11.12 -8.65
CA GLY A 141 12.98 10.25 -9.09
C GLY A 141 12.45 8.96 -9.69
N VAL A 142 13.28 8.31 -10.51
CA VAL A 142 13.05 6.95 -10.98
C VAL A 142 14.27 6.12 -10.62
N THR A 143 14.04 5.01 -9.92
CA THR A 143 15.10 4.06 -9.55
C THR A 143 14.96 2.77 -10.34
N ASN A 144 16.07 2.05 -10.50
CA ASN A 144 16.15 0.73 -11.13
C ASN A 144 16.90 -0.28 -10.23
N ASN A 145 17.07 0.03 -8.94
CA ASN A 145 17.78 -0.84 -8.00
C ASN A 145 16.83 -1.95 -7.52
N GLY A 146 16.76 -3.05 -8.28
CA GLY A 146 15.76 -4.10 -8.08
C GLY A 146 14.61 -3.88 -9.06
N ASP A 147 13.45 -3.51 -8.55
CA ASP A 147 12.31 -3.15 -9.37
C ASP A 147 12.40 -1.69 -9.83
N LYS A 148 11.99 -1.45 -11.09
CA LYS A 148 11.87 -0.09 -11.60
C LYS A 148 10.66 0.56 -10.94
N TYR A 149 10.82 1.73 -10.32
CA TYR A 149 9.69 2.51 -9.83
C TYR A 149 10.00 4.00 -9.80
N GLY A 150 8.96 4.81 -9.92
CA GLY A 150 9.03 6.25 -9.66
C GLY A 150 8.72 6.55 -8.21
N TYR A 151 9.31 7.60 -7.65
CA TYR A 151 9.04 8.00 -6.27
C TYR A 151 9.03 9.51 -6.11
N SER A 152 8.29 9.97 -5.10
CA SER A 152 8.24 11.36 -4.66
C SER A 152 7.98 11.40 -3.16
N VAL A 153 8.38 12.49 -2.52
CA VAL A 153 8.03 12.77 -1.13
C VAL A 153 7.43 14.17 -1.07
N LEU A 154 6.35 14.35 -0.33
CA LEU A 154 5.84 15.68 0.02
C LEU A 154 5.67 15.74 1.52
N GLY A 155 6.00 16.87 2.14
CA GLY A 155 5.82 16.95 3.58
C GLY A 155 5.79 18.34 4.20
N TYR A 156 5.59 18.33 5.51
CA TYR A 156 5.67 19.50 6.37
C TYR A 156 7.06 19.57 7.01
N TYR A 157 7.76 20.67 6.77
CA TYR A 157 9.13 20.84 7.22
C TYR A 157 9.23 21.88 8.34
N GLU A 158 9.77 21.49 9.50
CA GLU A 158 10.24 22.43 10.52
C GLU A 158 11.77 22.32 10.64
N GLN A 159 12.46 23.42 10.31
CA GLN A 159 13.93 23.51 10.33
C GLN A 159 14.65 22.54 9.36
N ASP A 160 15.97 22.40 9.49
CA ASP A 160 16.84 21.58 8.62
C ASP A 160 16.81 20.08 8.95
N TYR A 161 15.92 19.65 9.83
CA TYR A 161 15.70 18.24 10.12
C TYR A 161 14.60 17.68 9.23
N PHE A 162 14.86 16.48 8.74
CA PHE A 162 13.93 15.71 7.94
C PHE A 162 12.83 15.17 8.87
N SER A 163 11.57 15.28 8.42
CA SER A 163 10.35 14.69 8.98
C SER A 163 9.74 15.37 10.20
N PRO A 164 8.41 15.61 10.14
CA PRO A 164 7.55 14.61 10.79
C PRO A 164 6.25 14.26 10.09
N VAL A 165 5.90 14.85 8.95
CA VAL A 165 4.71 14.41 8.19
C VAL A 165 5.08 14.41 6.72
N ASP A 166 5.50 13.24 6.27
CA ASP A 166 5.90 13.00 4.90
C ASP A 166 4.91 12.00 4.27
N VAL A 167 4.40 12.35 3.09
CA VAL A 167 3.69 11.45 2.19
C VAL A 167 4.73 10.90 1.21
N PHE A 168 5.16 9.67 1.45
CA PHE A 168 6.03 8.92 0.57
C PHE A 168 5.20 8.22 -0.50
N LEU A 169 5.56 8.43 -1.76
CA LEU A 169 4.85 7.89 -2.91
C LEU A 169 5.79 7.01 -3.71
N GLN A 170 5.33 5.83 -4.08
CA GLN A 170 6.04 4.91 -4.97
C GLN A 170 5.09 4.39 -6.04
N PHE A 171 5.53 4.41 -7.30
CA PHE A 171 4.75 4.06 -8.48
C PHE A 171 5.49 2.96 -9.25
N TYR A 172 4.93 1.75 -9.22
CA TYR A 172 5.53 0.55 -9.80
C TYR A 172 4.84 0.24 -11.15
N PRO A 173 5.58 0.29 -12.27
CA PRO A 173 5.01 0.04 -13.58
C PRO A 173 5.17 -1.41 -14.04
N ILE A 174 4.22 -1.87 -14.85
CA ILE A 174 4.33 -3.02 -15.76
C ILE A 174 4.24 -2.47 -17.19
N ASP A 175 5.19 -2.85 -18.06
CA ASP A 175 5.24 -2.40 -19.45
C ASP A 175 5.07 -0.87 -19.63
N GLU A 176 5.72 -0.11 -18.73
CA GLU A 176 5.72 1.37 -18.63
C GLU A 176 4.50 2.02 -17.99
N ASN A 177 3.41 1.29 -17.77
CA ASN A 177 2.19 1.78 -17.13
C ASN A 177 2.21 1.47 -15.64
N VAL A 178 1.84 2.44 -14.80
CA VAL A 178 1.76 2.27 -13.35
C VAL A 178 0.62 1.33 -13.01
N GLU A 179 0.92 0.18 -12.44
CA GLU A 179 -0.08 -0.82 -12.07
C GLU A 179 -0.16 -1.06 -10.56
N TYR A 180 0.79 -0.50 -9.79
CA TYR A 180 0.77 -0.49 -8.34
C TYR A 180 1.30 0.86 -7.81
N VAL A 181 0.60 1.41 -6.82
CA VAL A 181 0.94 2.64 -6.12
C VAL A 181 0.96 2.36 -4.63
N GLN A 182 2.06 2.71 -3.99
CA GLN A 182 2.20 2.70 -2.54
C GLN A 182 2.28 4.14 -2.04
N ILE A 183 1.41 4.47 -1.09
CA ILE A 183 1.34 5.75 -0.41
C ILE A 183 1.55 5.47 1.08
N SER A 184 2.61 6.03 1.65
CA SER A 184 2.92 5.90 3.07
C SER A 184 2.95 7.26 3.72
N ALA A 185 2.26 7.42 4.83
CA ALA A 185 2.32 8.63 5.64
C ALA A 185 2.58 8.29 7.09
N SER A 186 3.68 8.80 7.62
CA SER A 186 4.08 8.61 9.00
C SER A 186 4.11 9.93 9.74
N HIS A 187 3.85 9.88 11.04
CA HIS A 187 4.35 10.89 11.95
C HIS A 187 5.11 10.25 13.11
N GLU A 188 6.38 10.63 13.26
CA GLU A 188 7.30 9.99 14.21
C GLU A 188 7.25 10.64 15.61
N SER A 189 6.76 11.88 15.71
CA SER A 189 6.86 12.70 16.91
C SER A 189 5.48 13.10 17.44
N GLN A 190 5.22 12.82 18.72
CA GLN A 190 4.00 13.22 19.44
C GLN A 190 3.80 14.74 19.58
N GLN A 191 4.58 15.59 18.89
CA GLN A 191 4.56 17.03 19.12
C GLN A 191 4.55 17.90 17.87
N PHE A 192 5.15 17.48 16.75
CA PHE A 192 5.18 18.27 15.53
C PHE A 192 4.50 17.52 14.40
N GLY A 193 3.58 18.18 13.70
CA GLY A 193 2.86 17.59 12.57
C GLY A 193 1.59 16.80 12.92
N GLU A 194 1.27 16.56 14.20
CA GLU A 194 0.06 15.80 14.57
C GLU A 194 -1.21 16.46 14.02
N GLU A 195 -1.33 17.80 14.12
CA GLU A 195 -2.49 18.53 13.63
C GLU A 195 -2.62 18.44 12.10
N GLU A 196 -1.51 18.59 11.38
CA GLU A 196 -1.44 18.43 9.93
C GLU A 196 -1.79 17.00 9.50
N PHE A 197 -1.22 16.01 10.18
CA PHE A 197 -1.49 14.59 9.91
C PHE A 197 -2.96 14.26 10.10
N VAL A 198 -3.54 14.62 11.27
CA VAL A 198 -4.95 14.40 11.59
C VAL A 198 -5.84 15.08 10.55
N ARG A 199 -5.57 16.34 10.22
CA ARG A 199 -6.36 17.12 9.26
C ARG A 199 -6.32 16.51 7.86
N ASP A 200 -5.14 16.14 7.38
CA ASP A 200 -4.95 15.72 5.99
C ASP A 200 -5.39 14.27 5.77
N TRP A 201 -5.23 13.40 6.77
CA TRP A 201 -5.56 11.98 6.68
C TRP A 201 -6.94 11.61 7.22
N GLU A 202 -7.73 12.58 7.71
CA GLU A 202 -9.07 12.36 8.28
C GLU A 202 -9.96 11.51 7.36
N GLN A 203 -10.00 11.81 6.05
CA GLN A 203 -10.85 11.08 5.10
C GLN A 203 -10.42 9.63 4.85
N TYR A 204 -9.14 9.31 5.11
CA TYR A 204 -8.55 7.99 4.95
C TYR A 204 -8.49 7.21 6.26
N PHE A 205 -8.89 7.84 7.36
CA PHE A 205 -8.95 7.20 8.66
C PHE A 205 -10.10 6.20 8.76
N LEU A 206 -9.95 5.22 9.66
CA LEU A 206 -10.75 4.00 9.73
C LEU A 206 -12.27 4.20 9.56
N PRO A 207 -12.98 5.06 10.33
CA PRO A 207 -14.42 5.22 10.17
C PRO A 207 -14.81 5.80 8.81
N ASN A 208 -14.13 6.84 8.35
CA ASN A 208 -14.41 7.49 7.08
C ASN A 208 -14.08 6.57 5.90
N PHE A 209 -13.02 5.78 6.03
CA PHE A 209 -12.63 4.78 5.05
C PHE A 209 -13.69 3.67 4.93
N LEU A 210 -14.12 3.10 6.06
CA LEU A 210 -15.18 2.08 6.09
C LEU A 210 -16.52 2.64 5.56
N GLN A 211 -16.91 3.86 5.90
CA GLN A 211 -18.11 4.49 5.34
C GLN A 211 -18.02 4.68 3.82
N THR A 212 -16.82 4.99 3.30
CA THR A 212 -16.63 5.30 1.88
C THR A 212 -16.53 4.05 1.01
N TYR A 213 -15.81 3.03 1.47
CA TYR A 213 -15.50 1.82 0.69
C TYR A 213 -16.29 0.58 1.13
N GLY A 214 -17.05 0.68 2.22
CA GLY A 214 -17.88 -0.38 2.75
C GLY A 214 -17.09 -1.38 3.59
N LYS A 215 -17.65 -2.58 3.73
CA LYS A 215 -17.06 -3.67 4.51
C LYS A 215 -15.85 -4.28 3.78
N PRO A 216 -14.68 -4.43 4.45
CA PRO A 216 -13.53 -5.12 3.88
C PRO A 216 -13.82 -6.62 3.67
N SER A 217 -13.14 -7.23 2.70
CA SER A 217 -13.23 -8.69 2.49
C SER A 217 -12.46 -9.46 3.56
N LEU A 218 -11.36 -8.90 4.05
CA LEU A 218 -10.54 -9.43 5.13
C LEU A 218 -10.02 -8.27 5.98
N ALA A 219 -9.88 -8.49 7.29
CA ALA A 219 -9.17 -7.59 8.17
C ALA A 219 -8.26 -8.37 9.11
N TYR A 220 -7.08 -7.80 9.38
CA TYR A 220 -6.07 -8.39 10.25
C TYR A 220 -5.59 -7.38 11.28
N LEU A 221 -5.31 -7.83 12.50
CA LEU A 221 -4.66 -7.05 13.55
C LEU A 221 -3.31 -7.70 13.91
N VAL A 222 -2.26 -7.30 13.22
CA VAL A 222 -0.95 -7.96 13.27
C VAL A 222 -0.01 -7.22 14.21
N PRO A 223 0.69 -7.88 15.14
CA PRO A 223 1.72 -7.21 15.93
C PRO A 223 2.86 -6.72 15.01
N GLY A 224 3.35 -5.51 15.24
CA GLY A 224 4.44 -4.90 14.46
C GLY A 224 5.77 -5.65 14.53
N SER A 225 5.91 -6.53 15.51
CA SER A 225 6.98 -7.53 15.62
C SER A 225 6.41 -8.79 16.26
N LEU A 226 6.91 -9.96 15.83
CA LEU A 226 6.57 -11.25 16.47
C LEU A 226 7.18 -11.42 17.87
N SER A 227 7.95 -10.44 18.34
CA SER A 227 8.35 -10.39 19.75
C SER A 227 7.14 -10.08 20.63
N GLU A 228 6.98 -10.83 21.73
CA GLU A 228 6.01 -10.57 22.81
C GLU A 228 6.10 -9.15 23.41
N LEU A 229 7.19 -8.42 23.10
CA LEU A 229 7.43 -7.05 23.53
C LEU A 229 6.92 -5.99 22.54
N SER A 230 6.33 -6.39 21.41
CA SER A 230 5.77 -5.42 20.46
C SER A 230 4.63 -4.65 21.11
N THR A 231 4.76 -3.34 21.15
CA THR A 231 3.69 -2.42 21.53
C THR A 231 3.01 -1.82 20.30
N ASN A 232 3.38 -2.21 19.09
CA ASN A 232 2.79 -1.66 17.87
C ASN A 232 1.92 -2.73 17.21
N TYR A 233 0.80 -2.31 16.62
CA TYR A 233 -0.12 -3.19 15.90
C TYR A 233 -0.54 -2.57 14.58
N PHE A 234 -0.51 -3.37 13.52
CA PHE A 234 -1.04 -3.03 12.22
C PHE A 234 -2.46 -3.54 12.10
N LEU A 235 -3.44 -2.63 11.98
CA LEU A 235 -4.76 -2.98 11.46
C LEU A 235 -4.70 -2.90 9.94
N ARG A 236 -4.94 -4.00 9.24
CA ARG A 236 -4.91 -4.07 7.77
C ARG A 236 -6.31 -4.40 7.25
N LEU A 237 -6.79 -3.64 6.27
CA LEU A 237 -8.09 -3.83 5.63
C LEU A 237 -7.89 -4.10 4.14
N TYR A 238 -8.55 -5.13 3.62
CA TYR A 238 -8.34 -5.62 2.27
C TYR A 238 -9.62 -5.59 1.42
N TYR A 239 -9.51 -4.98 0.23
CA TYR A 239 -10.59 -4.84 -0.75
C TYR A 239 -10.08 -5.30 -2.13
N PRO A 240 -9.97 -6.62 -2.35
CA PRO A 240 -9.38 -7.18 -3.57
C PRO A 240 -10.12 -6.74 -4.84
N GLU A 241 -11.45 -6.76 -4.78
CA GLU A 241 -12.32 -6.37 -5.90
C GLU A 241 -12.17 -4.89 -6.29
N LEU A 242 -11.67 -4.05 -5.37
CA LEU A 242 -11.42 -2.63 -5.62
C LEU A 242 -9.94 -2.35 -5.95
N GLY A 243 -9.05 -3.33 -5.80
CA GLY A 243 -7.61 -3.13 -5.93
C GLY A 243 -7.02 -2.27 -4.80
N LEU A 244 -7.54 -2.39 -3.57
CA LEU A 244 -7.16 -1.55 -2.43
C LEU A 244 -6.71 -2.37 -1.23
N ASN A 245 -5.70 -1.87 -0.53
CA ASN A 245 -5.31 -2.31 0.80
C ASN A 245 -4.90 -1.08 1.62
N ILE A 246 -5.38 -0.96 2.86
CA ILE A 246 -4.96 0.09 3.77
C ILE A 246 -4.53 -0.51 5.11
N SER A 247 -3.44 -0.01 5.65
CA SER A 247 -2.87 -0.44 6.93
C SER A 247 -2.65 0.76 7.85
N TYR A 248 -3.02 0.60 9.11
CA TYR A 248 -2.86 1.61 10.16
C TYR A 248 -1.95 1.06 11.25
N LEU A 249 -0.88 1.77 11.59
CA LEU A 249 -0.01 1.42 12.72
C LEU A 249 -0.46 2.14 13.99
N PHE A 250 -1.02 1.39 14.92
CA PHE A 250 -1.40 1.88 16.24
C PHE A 250 -0.32 1.57 17.28
N ARG A 251 -0.15 2.48 18.24
CA ARG A 251 0.60 2.22 19.47
C ARG A 251 -0.33 1.68 20.54
N GLY A 252 0.00 0.51 21.06
CA GLY A 252 -0.60 -0.09 22.24
C GLY A 252 0.03 0.44 23.52
N THR A 253 -0.81 0.70 24.51
CA THR A 253 -0.42 1.14 25.85
C THR A 253 -0.42 -0.06 26.80
N PRO A 254 0.71 -0.40 27.44
CA PRO A 254 0.72 -1.49 28.41
C PRO A 254 -0.20 -1.21 29.60
N ILE A 255 -1.16 -2.10 29.85
CA ILE A 255 -2.01 -2.07 31.05
C ILE A 255 -1.25 -2.74 32.20
N ASP A 256 -0.70 -3.91 31.92
CA ASP A 256 0.16 -4.69 32.81
C ASP A 256 1.19 -5.51 32.02
N ASN A 257 1.68 -6.62 32.57
CA ASN A 257 2.66 -7.47 31.90
C ASN A 257 2.04 -8.38 30.82
N GLU A 258 0.74 -8.64 30.88
CA GLU A 258 0.01 -9.61 30.08
C GLU A 258 -0.97 -8.96 29.09
N ALA A 259 -1.30 -7.68 29.25
CA ALA A 259 -2.26 -6.98 28.40
C ALA A 259 -1.77 -5.64 27.85
N LEU A 260 -2.22 -5.33 26.63
CA LEU A 260 -2.04 -4.07 25.95
C LEU A 260 -3.40 -3.46 25.62
N GLU A 261 -3.56 -2.15 25.79
CA GLU A 261 -4.70 -1.39 25.31
C GLU A 261 -4.36 -0.76 23.95
N VAL A 262 -5.10 -1.07 22.91
CA VAL A 262 -4.95 -0.48 21.57
C VAL A 262 -6.17 0.36 21.26
N CYS A 263 -5.98 1.66 21.07
CA CYS A 263 -7.05 2.61 20.77
C CYS A 263 -7.06 2.93 19.28
N PHE A 264 -8.18 2.67 18.61
CA PHE A 264 -8.34 2.93 17.18
C PHE A 264 -8.72 4.39 16.92
N SER A 265 -7.98 5.36 17.47
CA SER A 265 -8.18 6.79 17.22
C SER A 265 -7.12 7.34 16.28
N LEU A 266 -7.45 8.33 15.45
CA LEU A 266 -6.50 8.90 14.48
C LEU A 266 -5.25 9.50 15.15
N LYS A 267 -5.38 9.96 16.39
CA LYS A 267 -4.25 10.48 17.18
C LYS A 267 -3.26 9.40 17.60
N GLU A 268 -3.71 8.15 17.66
CA GLU A 268 -2.89 6.99 18.04
C GLU A 268 -2.28 6.28 16.82
N VAL A 269 -2.72 6.64 15.60
CA VAL A 269 -2.12 6.18 14.36
C VAL A 269 -0.80 6.88 14.16
N THR A 270 0.28 6.13 13.93
CA THR A 270 1.63 6.65 13.66
C THR A 270 2.06 6.48 12.20
N LEU A 271 1.41 5.58 11.48
CA LEU A 271 1.65 5.31 10.06
C LEU A 271 0.35 4.87 9.40
N ILE A 272 0.09 5.41 8.22
CA ILE A 272 -0.93 4.93 7.28
C ILE A 272 -0.20 4.48 6.03
N ASP A 273 -0.37 3.22 5.66
CA ASP A 273 0.08 2.69 4.38
C ASP A 273 -1.13 2.35 3.52
N LEU A 274 -1.25 3.00 2.38
CA LEU A 274 -2.27 2.76 1.38
C LEU A 274 -1.63 2.17 0.13
N SER A 275 -2.22 1.12 -0.38
CA SER A 275 -1.78 0.36 -1.54
C SER A 275 -2.91 0.30 -2.55
N LEU A 276 -2.65 0.79 -3.76
CA LEU A 276 -3.57 0.78 -4.90
C LEU A 276 -2.96 -0.10 -5.98
N TYR A 277 -3.69 -1.08 -6.48
CA TYR A 277 -3.20 -1.98 -7.53
C TYR A 277 -4.30 -2.30 -8.53
N ASN A 278 -3.90 -2.63 -9.75
CA ASN A 278 -4.80 -3.21 -10.72
C ASN A 278 -5.05 -4.69 -10.34
N PRO A 279 -6.30 -5.11 -10.08
CA PRO A 279 -6.60 -6.49 -9.68
C PRO A 279 -6.13 -7.55 -10.67
N GLU A 280 -6.04 -7.22 -11.97
CA GLU A 280 -5.53 -8.15 -12.99
C GLU A 280 -4.04 -8.49 -12.81
N PHE A 281 -3.29 -7.65 -12.09
CA PHE A 281 -1.86 -7.80 -11.84
C PHE A 281 -1.54 -8.06 -10.37
N ALA A 282 -2.52 -8.36 -9.51
CA ALA A 282 -2.31 -8.51 -8.07
C ALA A 282 -1.19 -9.52 -7.70
N ASP A 283 -1.05 -10.59 -8.48
CA ASP A 283 -0.02 -11.63 -8.28
C ASP A 283 1.44 -11.12 -8.44
N TYR A 284 1.65 -9.94 -9.05
CA TYR A 284 2.97 -9.33 -9.16
C TYR A 284 3.42 -8.65 -7.87
N TRP A 285 2.49 -8.36 -6.93
CA TRP A 285 2.80 -7.72 -5.65
C TRP A 285 2.25 -8.53 -4.48
N PRO A 286 2.93 -9.63 -4.11
CA PRO A 286 2.64 -10.43 -2.92
C PRO A 286 2.33 -9.61 -1.67
N THR A 287 3.10 -8.53 -1.46
CA THR A 287 2.95 -7.63 -0.30
C THR A 287 1.66 -6.81 -0.33
N ALA A 288 1.10 -6.56 -1.53
CA ALA A 288 -0.19 -5.89 -1.69
C ALA A 288 -1.37 -6.86 -1.48
N SER A 289 -1.17 -8.13 -1.80
CA SER A 289 -2.17 -9.19 -1.66
C SER A 289 -2.07 -9.89 -0.30
N LEU A 290 -2.85 -9.46 0.69
CA LEU A 290 -2.88 -10.11 2.02
C LEU A 290 -3.22 -11.62 1.93
N SER A 291 -3.81 -12.09 0.83
CA SER A 291 -4.03 -13.53 0.60
C SER A 291 -2.74 -14.35 0.57
N GLU A 292 -1.59 -13.74 0.26
CA GLU A 292 -0.29 -14.40 0.24
C GLU A 292 0.46 -14.34 1.58
N LEU A 293 -0.08 -13.64 2.58
CA LEU A 293 0.44 -13.76 3.95
C LEU A 293 0.33 -15.21 4.46
N GLY A 294 -0.52 -16.02 3.84
CA GLY A 294 -0.61 -17.46 4.07
C GLY A 294 -1.27 -17.81 5.41
N ASP A 295 -1.39 -19.12 5.66
CA ASP A 295 -2.02 -19.67 6.88
C ASP A 295 -1.35 -19.19 8.18
N GLU A 296 -0.12 -18.67 8.10
CA GLU A 296 0.60 -18.10 9.25
C GLU A 296 -0.09 -16.86 9.83
N TYR A 297 -0.87 -16.13 9.03
CA TYR A 297 -1.56 -14.92 9.48
C TYR A 297 -3.01 -15.13 9.86
N ASP A 298 -3.55 -16.33 9.67
CA ASP A 298 -4.90 -16.68 10.12
C ASP A 298 -5.13 -16.39 11.60
N PRO A 299 -4.20 -16.67 12.54
CA PRO A 299 -4.36 -16.29 13.95
C PRO A 299 -4.55 -14.79 14.17
N PHE A 300 -4.10 -13.94 13.23
CA PHE A 300 -4.20 -12.49 13.33
C PHE A 300 -5.42 -11.88 12.63
N LYS A 301 -6.33 -12.70 12.09
CA LYS A 301 -7.63 -12.22 11.61
C LYS A 301 -8.38 -11.52 12.75
N VAL A 302 -9.06 -10.42 12.44
CA VAL A 302 -9.84 -9.68 13.46
C VAL A 302 -10.86 -10.60 14.13
N GLU A 303 -11.40 -11.56 13.40
CA GLU A 303 -12.35 -12.56 13.92
C GLU A 303 -11.78 -13.44 15.00
N ASN A 304 -10.47 -13.72 14.94
CA ASN A 304 -9.79 -14.57 15.92
C ASN A 304 -9.29 -13.74 17.11
N ILE A 305 -8.79 -12.53 16.88
CA ILE A 305 -8.23 -11.70 17.96
C ILE A 305 -9.33 -11.02 18.77
N LEU A 306 -10.34 -10.50 18.09
CA LEU A 306 -11.37 -9.65 18.70
C LEU A 306 -12.65 -10.42 19.04
N ASP A 307 -12.71 -11.72 18.73
CA ASP A 307 -13.89 -12.59 18.91
C ASP A 307 -15.16 -11.96 18.31
N MET A 308 -15.02 -11.30 17.16
CA MET A 308 -16.12 -10.66 16.43
C MET A 308 -16.00 -10.90 14.93
N ASP A 309 -17.12 -11.20 14.27
CA ASP A 309 -17.08 -11.35 12.81
C ASP A 309 -16.80 -10.03 12.07
N ILE A 310 -16.42 -10.13 10.80
CA ILE A 310 -16.09 -8.97 9.97
C ILE A 310 -17.25 -7.98 9.77
N GLU A 311 -18.50 -8.46 9.87
CA GLU A 311 -19.69 -7.60 9.80
C GLU A 311 -19.79 -6.75 11.07
N THR A 312 -19.66 -7.37 12.24
CA THR A 312 -19.65 -6.70 13.54
C THR A 312 -18.51 -5.70 13.63
N PHE A 313 -17.31 -6.07 13.15
CA PHE A 313 -16.18 -5.15 13.05
C PHE A 313 -16.52 -3.92 12.19
N TYR A 314 -17.09 -4.13 11.01
CA TYR A 314 -17.49 -3.04 10.12
C TYR A 314 -18.56 -2.14 10.76
N GLU A 315 -19.61 -2.74 11.33
CA GLU A 315 -20.70 -2.01 11.99
C GLU A 315 -20.21 -1.17 13.18
N MET A 316 -19.26 -1.72 13.95
CA MET A 316 -18.66 -1.05 15.09
C MET A 316 -17.80 0.14 14.66
N TYR A 317 -16.85 -0.08 13.74
CA TYR A 317 -15.80 0.91 13.44
C TYR A 317 -16.15 1.90 12.34
N GLN A 318 -17.23 1.70 11.59
CA GLN A 318 -17.71 2.72 10.67
C GLN A 318 -18.30 3.94 11.41
N ASP A 319 -18.71 3.82 12.67
CA ASP A 319 -19.19 4.95 13.47
C ASP A 319 -17.99 5.70 14.10
N PRO A 320 -17.75 6.98 13.74
CA PRO A 320 -16.64 7.76 14.31
C PRO A 320 -16.77 7.99 15.83
N ASN A 321 -17.94 7.74 16.42
CA ASN A 321 -18.13 7.82 17.87
C ASN A 321 -17.76 6.53 18.61
N ASN A 322 -17.46 5.46 17.88
CA ASN A 322 -17.19 4.13 18.42
C ASN A 322 -15.73 3.72 18.16
N LEU A 323 -14.82 4.55 18.67
CA LEU A 323 -13.37 4.33 18.60
C LEU A 323 -12.82 3.87 19.94
N ASP A 324 -13.55 2.94 20.57
CA ASP A 324 -13.19 2.40 21.87
C ASP A 324 -11.85 1.66 21.81
N CYS A 325 -11.11 1.77 22.90
CA CYS A 325 -9.87 1.02 23.06
C CYS A 325 -10.16 -0.44 23.35
N MET A 326 -9.33 -1.33 22.80
CA MET A 326 -9.45 -2.77 22.98
C MET A 326 -8.28 -3.30 23.79
N GLN A 327 -8.57 -4.24 24.69
CA GLN A 327 -7.55 -4.96 25.44
C GLN A 327 -7.14 -6.21 24.66
N LEU A 328 -5.87 -6.30 24.32
CA LEU A 328 -5.25 -7.44 23.66
C LEU A 328 -4.39 -8.19 24.67
N GLY A 329 -4.57 -9.51 24.75
CA GLY A 329 -3.64 -10.38 25.47
C GLY A 329 -2.31 -10.48 24.73
N ARG A 330 -1.21 -10.54 25.49
CA ARG A 330 0.15 -10.75 24.97
C ARG A 330 0.50 -12.21 24.76
#